data_AF-A0A399YF75-F1
#
_entry.id   AF-A0A399YF75-F1
#
_cell.length_a   1.000
_cell.length_b   1.000
_cell.length_c   1.000
_cell.angle_alpha   90.00
_cell.angle_beta   90.00
_cell.angle_gamma   90.00
#
_symmetry.space_group_name_H-M   'P 1'
#
loop_
_entity.id
_entity.type
_entity.pdbx_description
1 polymer ?
#
loop_
_entity_poly.entity_id
_entity_poly.type
_entity_poly.pdbx_seq_one_letter_code
_entity_poly.pdbx_strand_id
1 'polypeptide(L)'
;MITIDAYKVPYIPWHLTTREFFLDVRERLSEDGVVAINVGRVPDDRRLVDAISSTLMDVFPAVHAIDVPGTLNTIVVATMKPTTIGNLLANQAELTPDADPLLRDALATAAANLASASSRGVVMTDDRAPVELISDSIVVRYLLENGPSGLGLLDE
;
A
#
# COMPACT_ATOMS: atom_id res chain seq x y z
N MET A 1 15.07 -5.32 -2.57
CA MET A 1 13.72 -4.75 -2.53
C MET A 1 12.77 -5.70 -3.24
N ILE A 2 11.54 -5.83 -2.75
CA ILE A 2 10.44 -6.56 -3.39
C ILE A 2 9.31 -5.57 -3.66
N THR A 3 8.76 -5.58 -4.86
CA THR A 3 7.59 -4.76 -5.24
C THR A 3 6.41 -5.65 -5.59
N ILE A 4 5.24 -5.35 -5.04
CA ILE A 4 4.03 -6.14 -5.23
C ILE A 4 2.95 -5.25 -5.84
N ASP A 5 2.52 -5.61 -7.04
CA ASP A 5 1.51 -4.88 -7.81
C ASP A 5 0.41 -5.85 -8.26
N ALA A 6 -0.35 -6.33 -7.26
CA ALA A 6 -1.40 -7.32 -7.47
C ALA A 6 -2.70 -7.00 -6.70
N TYR A 7 -2.78 -5.81 -6.08
CA TYR A 7 -3.82 -5.48 -5.10
C TYR A 7 -4.81 -4.47 -5.72
N LYS A 8 -5.30 -4.82 -6.92
CA LYS A 8 -6.27 -4.04 -7.68
C LYS A 8 -7.64 -4.73 -7.58
N VAL A 9 -8.69 -3.95 -7.38
CA VAL A 9 -10.08 -4.42 -7.43
C VAL A 9 -10.47 -4.75 -8.89
N PRO A 10 -11.42 -5.67 -9.16
CA PRO A 10 -12.34 -6.29 -8.22
C PRO A 10 -11.80 -7.54 -7.50
N TYR A 11 -10.68 -8.11 -7.94
CA TYR A 11 -10.15 -9.35 -7.39
C TYR A 11 -8.69 -9.23 -6.94
N ILE A 12 -8.45 -9.52 -5.67
CA ILE A 12 -7.12 -9.58 -5.06
C ILE A 12 -6.91 -11.01 -4.60
N PRO A 13 -5.83 -11.71 -5.03
CA PRO A 13 -5.56 -13.05 -4.53
C PRO A 13 -5.32 -13.03 -3.01
N TRP A 14 -6.22 -13.65 -2.24
CA TRP A 14 -6.19 -13.58 -0.77
C TRP A 14 -4.89 -14.05 -0.14
N HIS A 15 -4.25 -15.07 -0.71
CA HIS A 15 -2.99 -15.62 -0.20
C HIS A 15 -1.82 -14.65 -0.39
N LEU A 16 -2.01 -13.52 -1.06
CA LEU A 16 -1.01 -12.44 -1.14
C LEU A 16 -1.24 -11.35 -0.09
N THR A 17 -2.26 -11.45 0.77
CA THR A 17 -2.61 -10.38 1.73
C THR A 17 -2.38 -10.78 3.20
N THR A 18 -1.90 -12.00 3.44
CA THR A 18 -1.82 -12.61 4.77
C THR A 18 -0.50 -12.36 5.47
N ARG A 19 -0.51 -12.50 6.81
CA ARG A 19 0.69 -12.45 7.65
C ARG A 19 1.72 -13.47 7.18
N GLU A 20 1.26 -14.68 6.88
CA GLU A 20 2.10 -15.80 6.44
C GLU A 20 2.83 -15.46 5.13
N PHE A 21 2.12 -14.92 4.13
CA PHE A 21 2.77 -14.43 2.91
C PHE A 21 3.78 -13.32 3.19
N PHE A 22 3.46 -12.35 4.05
CA PHE A 22 4.40 -11.29 4.37
C PHE A 22 5.61 -11.77 5.19
N LEU A 23 5.47 -12.84 5.98
CA LEU A 23 6.60 -13.51 6.62
C LEU A 23 7.52 -14.16 5.59
N ASP A 24 6.97 -14.81 4.57
CA ASP A 24 7.74 -15.37 3.44
C ASP A 24 8.47 -14.28 2.65
N VAL A 25 7.82 -13.13 2.42
CA VAL A 25 8.44 -11.96 1.79
C VAL A 25 9.58 -11.44 2.67
N ARG A 26 9.35 -11.31 3.97
CA ARG A 26 10.34 -10.84 4.95
C ARG A 26 11.58 -11.73 4.98
N GLU A 27 11.43 -13.05 4.94
CA GLU A 27 12.55 -14.01 4.95
C GLU A 27 13.46 -13.86 3.72
N ARG A 28 12.93 -13.34 2.60
CA ARG A 28 13.66 -13.16 1.34
C ARG A 28 14.30 -11.78 1.21
N LEU A 29 14.09 -10.87 2.16
CA LEU A 29 14.69 -9.54 2.17
C LEU A 29 16.06 -9.54 2.86
N SER A 30 16.95 -8.64 2.43
CA SER A 30 18.17 -8.31 3.16
C SER A 30 17.87 -7.60 4.49
N GLU A 31 18.87 -7.46 5.36
CA GLU A 31 18.74 -6.77 6.66
C GLU A 31 18.27 -5.30 6.55
N ASP A 32 18.52 -4.66 5.42
CA ASP A 32 18.08 -3.31 5.06
C ASP A 32 17.00 -3.31 3.97
N GLY A 33 16.40 -4.47 3.70
CA GLY A 33 15.41 -4.65 2.65
C GLY A 33 14.10 -3.91 2.92
N VAL A 34 13.38 -3.70 1.83
CA VAL A 34 12.09 -3.01 1.79
C VAL A 34 11.13 -3.78 0.89
N VAL A 35 9.87 -3.86 1.30
CA VAL A 35 8.75 -4.22 0.42
C VAL A 35 7.88 -3.00 0.16
N ALA A 36 7.48 -2.81 -1.09
CA ALA A 36 6.53 -1.78 -1.49
C ALA A 36 5.35 -2.42 -2.21
N ILE A 37 4.14 -2.00 -1.86
CA ILE A 37 2.89 -2.60 -2.35
C ILE A 37 2.01 -1.49 -2.92
N ASN A 38 1.58 -1.66 -4.17
CA ASN A 38 0.57 -0.80 -4.77
C ASN A 38 -0.82 -1.31 -4.42
N VAL A 39 -1.56 -0.55 -3.59
CA VAL A 39 -2.88 -0.94 -3.08
C VAL A 39 -3.94 -0.01 -3.66
N GLY A 40 -4.87 -0.57 -4.44
CA GLY A 40 -6.05 0.14 -4.90
C GLY A 40 -6.98 0.50 -3.75
N ARG A 41 -7.69 1.62 -3.89
CA ARG A 41 -8.75 2.06 -2.97
C ARG A 41 -9.95 2.59 -3.74
N VAL A 42 -10.98 2.98 -3.03
CA VAL A 42 -12.14 3.72 -3.58
C VAL A 42 -12.26 5.04 -2.81
N PRO A 43 -12.85 6.10 -3.39
CA PRO A 43 -13.05 7.35 -2.69
C PRO A 43 -13.64 7.13 -1.30
N ASP A 44 -13.05 7.79 -0.30
CA ASP A 44 -13.45 7.74 1.10
C ASP A 44 -13.46 6.35 1.77
N ASP A 45 -12.88 5.31 1.16
CA ASP A 45 -12.70 4.00 1.78
C ASP A 45 -11.25 3.53 1.78
N ARG A 46 -10.67 3.47 2.99
CA ARG A 46 -9.31 2.98 3.24
C ARG A 46 -9.26 1.58 3.87
N ARG A 47 -10.38 0.85 4.00
CA ARG A 47 -10.42 -0.45 4.70
C ARG A 47 -9.41 -1.46 4.16
N LEU A 48 -9.23 -1.54 2.84
CA LEU A 48 -8.22 -2.42 2.24
C LEU A 48 -6.80 -1.96 2.60
N VAL A 49 -6.49 -0.67 2.42
CA VAL A 49 -5.19 -0.08 2.79
C VAL A 49 -4.89 -0.31 4.27
N ASP A 50 -5.88 -0.12 5.15
CA ASP A 50 -5.76 -0.30 6.59
C ASP A 50 -5.53 -1.77 6.96
N ALA A 51 -6.23 -2.71 6.31
CA ALA A 51 -6.04 -4.14 6.51
C ALA A 51 -4.63 -4.58 6.08
N ILE A 52 -4.19 -4.20 4.88
CA ILE A 52 -2.82 -4.49 4.41
C ILE A 52 -1.78 -3.87 5.34
N SER A 53 -1.96 -2.59 5.72
CA SER A 53 -1.04 -1.90 6.63
C SER A 53 -0.96 -2.59 7.99
N SER A 54 -2.11 -3.01 8.55
CA SER A 54 -2.17 -3.70 9.85
C SER A 54 -1.47 -5.06 9.78
N THR A 55 -1.69 -5.84 8.72
CA THR A 55 -0.99 -7.11 8.52
C THR A 55 0.53 -6.92 8.36
N LEU A 56 0.96 -5.90 7.60
CA LEU A 56 2.38 -5.58 7.46
C LEU A 56 3.00 -5.15 8.79
N MET A 57 2.29 -4.38 9.62
CA MET A 57 2.78 -3.95 10.95
C MET A 57 2.97 -5.13 11.92
N ASP A 58 2.27 -6.24 11.72
CA ASP A 58 2.47 -7.46 12.51
C ASP A 58 3.78 -8.19 12.11
N VAL A 59 4.31 -7.90 10.91
CA VAL A 59 5.49 -8.55 10.34
C VAL A 59 6.71 -7.65 10.28
N PHE A 60 6.57 -6.34 10.09
CA PHE A 60 7.67 -5.40 9.86
C PHE A 60 7.74 -4.34 10.97
N PRO A 61 8.96 -3.89 11.35
CA PRO A 61 9.13 -2.90 12.41
C PRO A 61 8.64 -1.49 12.05
N ALA A 62 8.53 -1.15 10.76
CA ALA A 62 7.94 0.11 10.33
C ALA A 62 7.19 -0.03 9.01
N VAL A 63 6.06 0.67 8.92
CA VAL A 63 5.18 0.71 7.75
C VAL A 63 4.79 2.16 7.49
N HIS A 64 4.89 2.60 6.23
CA HIS A 64 4.57 3.94 5.76
C HIS A 64 3.56 3.85 4.61
N ALA A 65 2.78 4.90 4.41
CA ALA A 65 1.82 4.98 3.31
C ALA A 65 2.00 6.29 2.55
N ILE A 66 1.86 6.23 1.22
CA ILE A 66 1.92 7.37 0.32
C ILE A 66 0.70 7.30 -0.60
N ASP A 67 -0.11 8.34 -0.58
CA ASP A 67 -1.24 8.45 -1.49
C ASP A 67 -0.74 8.95 -2.86
N VAL A 68 -1.10 8.26 -3.95
CA VAL A 68 -0.65 8.66 -5.29
C VAL A 68 -1.61 9.71 -5.86
N PRO A 69 -1.16 10.96 -6.11
CA PRO A 69 -2.03 12.05 -6.56
C PRO A 69 -2.77 11.74 -7.85
N GLY A 70 -4.04 12.15 -7.92
CA GLY A 70 -4.86 11.98 -9.13
C GLY A 70 -5.26 10.52 -9.42
N THR A 71 -5.01 9.60 -8.49
CA THR A 71 -5.36 8.18 -8.64
C THR A 71 -6.08 7.66 -7.40
N LEU A 72 -6.62 6.45 -7.51
CA LEU A 72 -7.15 5.69 -6.39
C LEU A 72 -6.14 4.65 -5.88
N ASN A 73 -4.85 5.01 -5.85
CA ASN A 73 -3.78 4.12 -5.39
C ASN A 73 -3.06 4.66 -4.15
N THR A 74 -2.65 3.74 -3.29
CA THR A 74 -1.78 4.01 -2.14
C THR A 74 -0.58 3.08 -2.23
N ILE A 75 0.63 3.64 -2.17
CA ILE A 75 1.85 2.85 -2.01
C ILE A 75 2.06 2.62 -0.51
N VAL A 76 2.02 1.36 -0.09
CA VAL A 76 2.34 0.95 1.28
C VAL A 76 3.76 0.39 1.30
N VAL A 77 4.62 0.94 2.15
CA VAL A 77 6.05 0.59 2.22
C VAL A 77 6.35 0.03 3.60
N ALA A 78 6.91 -1.17 3.67
CA ALA A 78 7.35 -1.77 4.93
C ALA A 78 8.87 -2.03 4.91
N THR A 79 9.56 -1.68 6.00
CA THR A 79 11.03 -1.69 6.07
C THR A 79 11.54 -2.67 7.11
N MET A 80 12.66 -3.34 6.81
CA MET A 80 13.31 -4.28 7.75
C MET A 80 13.94 -3.61 8.97
N LYS A 81 14.25 -2.31 8.86
CA LYS A 81 14.75 -1.49 9.97
C LYS A 81 13.65 -0.56 10.47
N PRO A 82 13.64 -0.18 11.76
CA PRO A 82 12.82 0.92 12.22
C PRO A 82 13.15 2.19 11.45
N THR A 83 12.14 2.82 10.85
CA THR A 83 12.29 4.05 10.07
C THR A 83 11.14 5.00 10.38
N THR A 84 11.32 6.27 10.01
CA THR A 84 10.35 7.35 10.17
C THR A 84 10.20 8.09 8.85
N ILE A 85 9.12 8.88 8.72
CA ILE A 85 8.94 9.81 7.61
C ILE A 85 10.15 10.76 7.44
N GLY A 86 10.81 11.14 8.53
CA GLY A 86 12.00 11.98 8.50
C GLY A 86 13.16 11.38 7.69
N ASN A 87 13.23 10.05 7.58
CA ASN A 87 14.23 9.39 6.73
C ASN A 87 14.01 9.69 5.24
N LEU A 88 12.75 9.74 4.78
CA LEU A 88 12.44 10.10 3.39
C LEU A 88 12.85 11.55 3.10
N LEU A 89 12.50 12.48 4.01
CA LEU A 89 12.82 13.90 3.86
C LEU A 89 14.33 14.15 3.88
N ALA A 90 15.07 13.45 4.74
CA ALA A 90 16.52 13.51 4.76
C ALA A 90 17.12 12.98 3.44
N ASN A 91 16.67 11.81 2.97
CA ASN A 91 17.15 11.24 1.70
C ASN A 91 16.85 12.16 0.50
N GLN A 92 15.70 12.83 0.50
CA GLN A 92 15.34 13.80 -0.53
C GLN A 92 16.28 15.02 -0.52
N ALA A 93 16.63 15.53 0.67
CA ALA A 93 17.53 16.67 0.81
C ALA A 93 18.97 16.37 0.37
N GLU A 94 19.40 15.10 0.46
CA GLU A 94 20.71 14.63 0.01
C GLU A 94 20.79 14.37 -1.51
N LEU A 95 19.67 14.50 -2.26
CA LEU A 95 19.70 14.35 -3.70
C LEU A 95 20.53 15.45 -4.35
N THR A 96 21.53 15.04 -5.13
CA THR A 96 22.35 15.95 -5.89
C THR A 96 21.60 16.46 -7.15
N PRO A 97 21.94 17.63 -7.69
CA PRO A 97 21.28 18.18 -8.89
C PRO A 97 21.36 17.28 -10.14
N ASP A 98 22.38 16.43 -10.22
CA ASP A 98 22.62 15.45 -11.27
C ASP A 98 21.85 14.13 -11.08
N ALA A 99 21.14 13.97 -9.95
CA ALA A 99 20.25 12.83 -9.75
C ALA A 99 19.18 12.76 -10.87
N ASP A 100 18.80 11.52 -11.21
CA ASP A 100 17.81 11.25 -12.25
C ASP A 100 16.53 12.09 -12.01
N PRO A 101 16.04 12.84 -13.02
CA PRO A 101 14.83 13.64 -12.89
C PRO A 101 13.63 12.84 -12.37
N LEU A 102 13.45 11.60 -12.82
CA LEU A 102 12.35 10.75 -12.39
C LEU A 102 12.45 10.43 -10.88
N LEU A 103 13.66 10.18 -10.38
CA LEU A 103 13.87 9.92 -8.95
C LEU A 103 13.55 11.16 -8.12
N ARG A 104 13.98 12.34 -8.57
CA ARG A 104 13.70 13.61 -7.90
C ARG A 104 12.20 13.88 -7.84
N ASP A 105 11.50 13.70 -8.97
CA ASP A 105 10.06 13.92 -9.06
C ASP A 105 9.28 12.89 -8.22
N ALA A 106 9.69 11.62 -8.24
CA ALA A 106 9.08 10.57 -7.43
C ALA A 106 9.23 10.84 -5.94
N LEU A 107 10.43 11.23 -5.47
CA LEU A 107 10.66 11.56 -4.07
C LEU A 107 9.92 12.83 -3.63
N ALA A 108 9.84 13.84 -4.50
CA ALA A 108 9.05 15.04 -4.24
C ALA A 108 7.55 14.74 -4.13
N THR A 109 7.03 13.92 -5.04
CA THR A 109 5.64 13.45 -5.01
C THR A 109 5.36 12.65 -3.74
N ALA A 110 6.25 11.72 -3.38
CA ALA A 110 6.10 10.92 -2.16
C ALA A 110 6.09 11.79 -0.89
N ALA A 111 7.05 12.70 -0.76
CA ALA A 111 7.16 13.60 0.39
C ALA A 111 5.94 14.51 0.55
N ALA A 112 5.34 14.96 -0.55
CA ALA A 112 4.16 15.83 -0.53
C ALA A 112 2.85 15.09 -0.21
N ASN A 113 2.81 13.76 -0.34
CA ASN A 113 1.57 12.96 -0.26
C ASN A 113 1.67 11.81 0.76
N LEU A 114 2.43 12.04 1.83
CA LEU A 114 2.50 11.13 2.96
C LEU A 114 1.11 10.93 3.59
N ALA A 115 0.75 9.67 3.79
CA ALA A 115 -0.51 9.26 4.39
C ALA A 115 -0.28 8.50 5.70
N SER A 116 -1.33 8.37 6.50
CA SER A 116 -1.28 7.53 7.70
C SER A 116 -1.37 6.06 7.32
N ALA A 117 -0.33 5.28 7.65
CA ALA A 117 -0.46 3.84 7.78
C ALA A 117 -1.21 3.54 9.08
N SER A 118 -2.25 2.73 9.02
CA SER A 118 -3.15 2.47 10.15
C SER A 118 -3.01 1.04 10.66
N SER A 119 -2.94 0.87 11.98
CA SER A 119 -3.05 -0.43 12.67
C SER A 119 -4.50 -0.78 13.05
N ARG A 120 -5.48 -0.02 12.55
CA ARG A 120 -6.91 -0.21 12.87
C ARG A 120 -7.63 -1.18 11.94
N GLY A 121 -6.93 -1.72 10.95
CA GLY A 121 -7.46 -2.74 10.05
C GLY A 121 -7.43 -4.13 10.67
N VAL A 122 -8.09 -5.08 10.01
CA VAL A 122 -7.99 -6.49 10.37
C VAL A 122 -6.63 -7.03 9.93
N VAL A 123 -5.92 -7.72 10.83
CA VAL A 123 -4.75 -8.52 10.46
C VAL A 123 -5.25 -9.77 9.73
N MET A 124 -4.85 -9.91 8.47
CA MET A 124 -5.21 -11.04 7.63
C MET A 124 -4.24 -12.18 7.83
N THR A 125 -4.77 -13.40 7.87
CA THR A 125 -4.02 -14.64 8.05
C THR A 125 -4.54 -15.68 7.07
N ASP A 126 -3.79 -16.76 6.83
CA ASP A 126 -4.26 -17.85 5.95
C ASP A 126 -5.58 -18.48 6.41
N ASP A 127 -5.82 -18.52 7.72
CA ASP A 127 -7.10 -18.98 8.30
C ASP A 127 -8.21 -17.93 8.26
N ARG A 128 -7.87 -16.66 7.99
CA ARG A 128 -8.80 -15.52 8.02
C ARG A 128 -8.28 -14.34 7.19
N ALA A 129 -8.61 -14.34 5.90
CA ALA A 129 -8.32 -13.26 4.98
C ALA A 129 -9.61 -12.78 4.28
N PRO A 130 -10.44 -11.92 4.91
CA PRO A 130 -11.70 -11.46 4.32
C PRO A 130 -11.48 -10.41 3.21
N VAL A 131 -10.46 -10.56 2.36
CA VAL A 131 -10.13 -9.57 1.33
C VAL A 131 -11.23 -9.47 0.30
N GLU A 132 -11.84 -10.60 -0.09
CA GLU A 132 -12.94 -10.63 -1.04
C GLU A 132 -14.17 -9.89 -0.48
N LEU A 133 -14.47 -10.07 0.80
CA LEU A 133 -15.57 -9.34 1.45
C LEU A 133 -15.30 -7.83 1.50
N ILE A 134 -14.04 -7.43 1.72
CA ILE A 134 -13.63 -6.02 1.69
C ILE A 134 -13.79 -5.47 0.27
N SER A 135 -13.23 -6.13 -0.74
CA SER A 135 -13.30 -5.68 -2.14
C SER A 135 -14.73 -5.67 -2.67
N ASP A 136 -15.53 -6.71 -2.40
CA ASP A 136 -16.92 -6.81 -2.83
C ASP A 136 -17.76 -5.68 -2.22
N SER A 137 -17.60 -5.42 -0.91
CA SER A 137 -18.32 -4.34 -0.24
C SER A 137 -17.94 -2.95 -0.78
N ILE A 138 -16.69 -2.79 -1.21
CA ILE A 138 -16.20 -1.57 -1.85
C ILE A 138 -16.90 -1.37 -3.21
N VAL A 139 -16.93 -2.41 -4.04
CA VAL A 139 -17.58 -2.38 -5.36
C VAL A 139 -19.08 -2.12 -5.22
N VAL A 140 -19.76 -2.82 -4.30
CA VAL A 140 -21.20 -2.64 -4.06
C VAL A 140 -21.51 -1.21 -3.61
N ARG A 141 -20.76 -0.66 -2.65
CA ARG A 141 -21.02 0.72 -2.20
C ARG A 141 -20.78 1.72 -3.32
N TYR A 142 -19.70 1.57 -4.08
CA TYR A 142 -19.40 2.44 -5.20
C TYR A 142 -20.52 2.42 -6.26
N LEU A 143 -21.07 1.24 -6.56
CA LEU A 143 -22.24 1.08 -7.43
C LEU A 143 -23.50 1.74 -6.87
N LEU A 144 -23.74 1.66 -5.56
CA LEU A 144 -24.89 2.31 -4.91
C LEU A 144 -24.79 3.84 -4.94
N GLU A 145 -23.57 4.39 -4.86
CA GLU A 145 -23.32 5.83 -4.84
C GLU A 145 -23.25 6.46 -6.24
N ASN A 146 -22.62 5.78 -7.20
CA ASN A 146 -22.30 6.35 -8.52
C ASN A 146 -23.05 5.69 -9.69
N GLY A 147 -23.80 4.62 -9.43
CA GLY A 147 -24.50 3.84 -10.45
C GLY A 147 -23.55 2.96 -11.31
N PRO A 148 -24.11 2.12 -12.21
CA PRO A 148 -23.35 1.15 -13.00
C PRO A 148 -22.37 1.78 -13.98
N SER A 149 -22.58 3.04 -14.38
CA SER A 149 -21.66 3.79 -15.24
C SER A 149 -20.30 4.07 -14.60
N GLY A 150 -20.19 4.00 -13.27
CA GLY A 150 -18.94 4.22 -12.56
C GLY A 150 -17.92 3.08 -12.70
N LEU A 151 -18.35 1.86 -13.08
CA LEU A 151 -17.48 0.67 -13.09
C LEU A 151 -16.26 0.81 -14.02
N GLY A 152 -16.37 1.56 -15.12
CA GLY A 152 -15.27 1.79 -16.04
C GLY A 152 -14.06 2.50 -15.41
N LEU A 153 -14.25 3.20 -14.28
CA LEU A 153 -13.19 3.88 -13.54
C LEU A 153 -12.38 2.95 -12.62
N LEU A 154 -12.83 1.70 -12.42
CA LEU A 154 -12.11 0.69 -11.63
C LEU A 154 -11.17 -0.16 -12.51
N ASP A 155 -11.41 -0.18 -13.82
CA ASP A 155 -10.64 -0.96 -14.80
C ASP A 155 -9.39 -0.23 -15.31
N GLU A 156 -9.37 1.11 -15.27
CA GLU A 156 -8.19 1.95 -15.57
C GLU A 156 -7.20 2.01 -14.39
#